data_AF-A0A947A0P0-F1
#
_entry.id   AF-A0A947A0P0-F1
#
_cell.length_a   1.000
_cell.length_b   1.000
_cell.length_c   1.000
_cell.angle_alpha   90.00
_cell.angle_beta   90.00
_cell.angle_gamma   90.00
#
_symmetry.space_group_name_H-M   'P 1'
#
loop_
_entity.id
_entity.type
_entity.pdbx_description
1 polymer ?
#
loop_
_entity_poly.entity_id
_entity_poly.type
_entity_poly.pdbx_seq_one_letter_code
_entity_poly.pdbx_strand_id
1 'polypeptide(L)'
;MSDKGMMEKEEIFSKVLRAGRRTYFFDVRSTRADDYYLTITESKKFTNDDGSFYYKKHKIYLYKEDFDGFREILEEMTNFIINEKGEEVISERHQKDFKKEYEEGETESTSNSSTAEKFTDVSFDDI
;
A
#
# COMPACT_ATOMS: atom_id res chain seq x y z
N MET A 1 -27.81 -12.67 -14.86
CA MET A 1 -26.57 -12.78 -15.66
C MET A 1 -26.67 -11.76 -16.78
N SER A 2 -26.04 -10.59 -16.64
CA SER A 2 -26.05 -9.56 -17.72
C SER A 2 -25.17 -8.32 -17.44
N ASP A 3 -24.54 -8.20 -16.27
CA ASP A 3 -23.75 -7.00 -15.94
C ASP A 3 -22.32 -6.99 -16.51
N LYS A 4 -21.84 -8.16 -16.95
CA LYS A 4 -20.46 -8.34 -17.42
C LYS A 4 -20.20 -7.70 -18.80
N GLY A 5 -21.22 -7.66 -19.66
CA GLY A 5 -21.10 -7.17 -21.04
C GLY A 5 -21.15 -5.64 -21.18
N MET A 6 -21.66 -4.91 -20.18
CA MET A 6 -21.53 -3.44 -20.15
C MET A 6 -20.19 -3.01 -19.54
N MET A 7 -19.70 -3.72 -18.51
CA MET A 7 -18.39 -3.43 -17.92
C MET A 7 -17.22 -3.60 -18.90
N GLU A 8 -17.26 -4.59 -19.80
CA GLU A 8 -16.22 -4.77 -20.83
C GLU A 8 -16.21 -3.64 -21.88
N LYS A 9 -17.34 -2.97 -22.11
CA LYS A 9 -17.44 -1.87 -23.08
C LYS A 9 -16.90 -0.53 -22.56
N GLU A 10 -16.79 -0.39 -21.24
CA GLU A 10 -16.33 0.84 -20.60
C GLU A 10 -14.85 0.79 -20.23
N GLU A 11 -14.18 -0.36 -20.33
CA GLU A 11 -12.77 -0.55 -19.98
C GLU A 11 -11.86 -0.32 -21.19
N ILE A 12 -11.20 0.84 -21.21
CA ILE A 12 -10.37 1.31 -22.34
C ILE A 12 -8.97 0.72 -22.26
N PHE A 13 -8.42 0.65 -21.05
CA PHE A 13 -7.08 0.16 -20.78
C PHE A 13 -7.02 -0.42 -19.38
N SER A 14 -6.35 -1.55 -19.20
CA SER A 14 -6.16 -2.13 -17.87
C SER A 14 -4.74 -2.68 -17.67
N LYS A 15 -4.23 -2.52 -16.46
CA LYS A 15 -3.00 -3.16 -15.97
C LYS A 15 -3.26 -3.86 -14.64
N VAL A 16 -2.61 -5.02 -14.46
CA VAL A 16 -2.72 -5.82 -13.24
C VAL A 16 -1.36 -5.99 -12.59
N LEU A 17 -1.27 -5.71 -11.29
CA LEU A 17 -0.10 -5.95 -10.46
C LEU A 17 -0.42 -7.01 -9.40
N ARG A 18 0.27 -8.15 -9.46
CA ARG A 18 0.14 -9.23 -8.46
C ARG A 18 1.21 -9.09 -7.38
N ALA A 19 0.76 -9.01 -6.12
CA ALA A 19 1.62 -8.80 -4.94
C ALA A 19 1.22 -9.75 -3.81
N GLY A 20 1.59 -11.03 -3.93
CA GLY A 20 1.29 -12.06 -2.93
C GLY A 20 -0.22 -12.26 -2.75
N ARG A 21 -0.74 -11.99 -1.55
CA ARG A 21 -2.19 -12.11 -1.24
C ARG A 21 -3.03 -10.97 -1.81
N ARG A 22 -2.40 -9.94 -2.39
CA ARG A 22 -3.08 -8.79 -3.00
C ARG A 22 -2.91 -8.81 -4.51
N THR A 23 -3.93 -8.35 -5.22
CA THR A 23 -3.86 -8.05 -6.65
C THR A 23 -4.44 -6.67 -6.86
N TYR A 24 -3.67 -5.78 -7.47
CA TYR A 24 -4.08 -4.44 -7.82
C TYR A 24 -4.48 -4.40 -9.29
N PHE A 25 -5.64 -3.79 -9.57
CA PHE A 25 -6.16 -3.56 -10.92
C PHE A 25 -6.21 -2.05 -11.15
N PHE A 26 -5.63 -1.61 -12.25
CA PHE A 26 -5.61 -0.21 -12.69
C PHE A 26 -6.36 -0.13 -14.00
N ASP A 27 -7.60 0.33 -13.96
CA ASP A 27 -8.50 0.38 -15.13
C ASP A 27 -8.77 1.84 -15.51
N VAL A 28 -8.53 2.19 -16.77
CA VAL A 28 -8.99 3.45 -17.38
C VAL A 28 -10.37 3.20 -17.97
N ARG A 29 -11.35 4.02 -17.57
CA ARG A 29 -12.75 3.87 -17.98
C ARG A 29 -13.31 5.19 -18.51
N SER A 30 -14.27 5.11 -19.42
CA SER A 30 -15.02 6.27 -19.92
C SER A 30 -16.26 6.55 -19.09
N THR A 31 -16.52 7.82 -18.82
CA THR A 31 -17.83 8.30 -18.35
C THR A 31 -18.84 8.36 -19.49
N ARG A 32 -20.12 8.61 -19.16
CA ARG A 32 -21.16 8.87 -20.17
C ARG A 32 -20.91 10.14 -21.00
N ALA A 33 -20.08 11.05 -20.49
CA ALA A 33 -19.70 12.29 -21.17
C ALA A 33 -18.44 12.15 -22.03
N ASP A 34 -17.97 10.92 -22.26
CA ASP A 34 -16.76 10.61 -23.04
C ASP A 34 -15.46 11.18 -22.45
N ASP A 35 -15.43 11.44 -21.14
CA ASP A 35 -14.19 11.72 -20.40
C ASP A 35 -13.67 10.49 -19.66
N TYR A 36 -12.37 10.46 -19.37
CA TYR A 36 -11.71 9.30 -18.78
C TYR A 36 -11.42 9.48 -17.29
N TYR A 37 -11.60 8.40 -16.54
CA TYR A 37 -11.27 8.32 -15.12
C TYR A 37 -10.54 7.01 -14.82
N LEU A 38 -9.77 7.01 -13.74
CA LEU A 38 -9.00 5.85 -13.29
C LEU A 38 -9.75 5.14 -12.15
N THR A 39 -9.86 3.83 -12.25
CA THR A 39 -10.31 2.97 -11.15
C THR A 39 -9.13 2.13 -10.66
N ILE A 40 -8.76 2.29 -9.39
CA ILE A 40 -7.74 1.46 -8.74
C ILE A 40 -8.45 0.50 -7.80
N THR A 41 -8.29 -0.81 -7.99
CA THR A 41 -8.90 -1.83 -7.11
C THR A 41 -7.82 -2.69 -6.47
N GLU A 42 -7.74 -2.72 -5.14
CA GLU A 42 -7.04 -3.78 -4.41
C GLU A 42 -8.00 -4.94 -4.14
N SER A 43 -7.64 -6.15 -4.59
CA SER A 43 -8.32 -7.40 -4.19
C SER A 43 -7.41 -8.19 -3.27
N LYS A 44 -7.77 -8.29 -1.99
CA LYS A 44 -7.01 -9.01 -0.97
C LYS A 44 -7.67 -10.35 -0.65
N LYS A 45 -6.90 -11.44 -0.73
CA LYS A 45 -7.31 -12.79 -0.34
C LYS A 45 -7.21 -12.97 1.17
N PHE A 46 -8.36 -13.20 1.81
CA PHE A 46 -8.47 -13.62 3.21
C PHE A 46 -8.65 -15.12 3.25
N THR A 47 -7.93 -15.77 4.16
CA THR A 47 -7.96 -17.22 4.38
C THR A 47 -8.34 -17.39 5.84
N ASN A 48 -9.38 -18.15 6.09
CA ASN A 48 -9.90 -18.47 7.40
C ASN A 48 -9.14 -19.68 7.99
N ASP A 49 -9.31 -19.92 9.29
CA ASP A 49 -8.61 -21.00 10.00
C ASP A 49 -9.05 -22.40 9.55
N ASP A 50 -10.28 -22.52 9.01
CA ASP A 50 -10.82 -23.75 8.40
C ASP A 50 -10.27 -24.02 6.98
N GLY A 51 -9.38 -23.16 6.48
CA GLY A 51 -8.79 -23.26 5.14
C GLY A 51 -9.66 -22.65 4.03
N SER A 52 -10.89 -22.23 4.32
CA SER A 52 -11.71 -21.50 3.36
C SER A 52 -11.11 -20.12 3.06
N PHE A 53 -11.45 -19.54 1.91
CA PHE A 53 -10.95 -18.21 1.54
C PHE A 53 -12.00 -17.37 0.84
N TYR A 54 -11.88 -16.05 0.99
CA TYR A 54 -12.68 -15.06 0.28
C TYR A 54 -11.81 -13.89 -0.14
N TYR A 55 -12.30 -13.09 -1.10
CA TYR A 55 -11.61 -11.88 -1.56
C TYR A 55 -12.38 -10.64 -1.11
N LYS A 56 -11.68 -9.70 -0.48
CA LYS A 56 -12.22 -8.37 -0.20
C LYS A 56 -11.62 -7.38 -1.19
N LYS A 57 -12.48 -6.58 -1.82
CA LYS A 57 -12.07 -5.54 -2.77
C LYS A 57 -12.16 -4.16 -2.12
N HIS A 58 -11.13 -3.36 -2.30
CA HIS A 58 -11.10 -1.93 -1.98
C HIS A 58 -10.93 -1.18 -3.29
N LYS A 59 -11.80 -0.21 -3.57
CA LYS A 59 -11.83 0.49 -4.86
C LYS A 59 -11.75 2.00 -4.64
N ILE A 60 -10.90 2.64 -5.43
CA ILE A 60 -10.73 4.08 -5.53
C ILE A 60 -11.13 4.49 -6.94
N TYR A 61 -11.92 5.56 -7.04
CA TYR A 61 -12.20 6.26 -8.28
C TYR A 61 -11.45 7.57 -8.25
N LEU A 62 -10.69 7.85 -9.31
CA LEU A 62 -9.93 9.07 -9.45
C LEU A 62 -10.35 9.73 -10.76
N TYR A 63 -10.78 10.98 -10.67
CA TYR A 63 -11.18 11.78 -11.83
C TYR A 63 -10.04 12.68 -12.27
N LYS A 64 -10.13 13.18 -13.50
CA LYS A 64 -9.04 13.83 -14.22
C LYS A 64 -8.54 15.09 -13.53
N GLU A 65 -9.42 15.84 -12.88
CA GLU A 65 -9.13 17.04 -12.10
C GLU A 65 -8.17 16.79 -10.92
N ASP A 66 -8.14 15.56 -10.40
CA ASP A 66 -7.35 15.19 -9.22
C ASP A 66 -6.03 14.50 -9.59
N PHE A 67 -5.78 14.21 -10.87
CA PHE A 67 -4.64 13.37 -11.29
C PHE A 67 -3.29 13.94 -10.90
N ASP A 68 -3.07 15.23 -11.13
CA ASP A 68 -1.78 15.85 -10.89
C ASP A 68 -1.46 15.87 -9.39
N GLY A 69 -2.41 16.32 -8.55
CA GLY A 69 -2.23 16.35 -7.11
C GLY A 69 -2.12 14.96 -6.48
N PHE A 70 -2.92 13.99 -6.93
CA PHE A 70 -2.81 12.61 -6.45
C PHE A 70 -1.47 11.99 -6.82
N ARG A 71 -0.98 12.21 -8.05
CA ARG A 71 0.30 11.69 -8.51
C ARG A 71 1.46 12.28 -7.72
N GLU A 72 1.49 13.60 -7.54
CA GLU A 72 2.56 14.29 -6.81
C GLU A 72 2.66 13.80 -5.38
N ILE A 73 1.55 13.75 -4.65
CA ILE A 73 1.52 13.29 -3.26
C ILE A 73 1.89 11.81 -3.17
N LEU A 74 1.38 10.97 -4.09
CA LEU A 74 1.73 9.54 -4.09
C LEU A 74 3.24 9.35 -4.31
N GLU A 75 3.84 10.07 -5.25
CA GLU A 75 5.26 10.05 -5.53
C GLU A 75 6.07 10.51 -4.32
N GLU A 76 5.73 11.65 -3.73
CA GLU A 76 6.38 12.17 -2.51
C GLU A 76 6.35 11.16 -1.36
N MET A 77 5.17 10.60 -1.05
CA MET A 77 5.01 9.66 0.05
C MET A 77 5.77 8.35 -0.20
N THR A 78 5.79 7.85 -1.43
CA THR A 78 6.57 6.64 -1.76
C THR A 78 8.07 6.89 -1.67
N ASN A 79 8.55 8.04 -2.14
CA ASN A 79 9.96 8.42 -2.06
C ASN A 79 10.40 8.65 -0.62
N PHE A 80 9.56 9.27 0.21
CA PHE A 80 9.83 9.46 1.64
C PHE A 80 10.09 8.12 2.34
N ILE A 81 9.24 7.11 2.08
CA ILE A 81 9.41 5.76 2.66
C ILE A 81 10.75 5.14 2.24
N ILE A 82 11.09 5.23 0.95
CA ILE A 82 12.35 4.68 0.41
C ILE A 82 13.56 5.39 1.01
N ASN A 83 13.52 6.71 1.14
CA ASN A 83 14.64 7.48 1.69
C ASN A 83 14.86 7.16 3.19
N GLU A 84 13.79 6.98 3.96
CA GLU A 84 13.86 6.73 5.40
C GLU A 84 14.14 5.27 5.79
N LYS A 85 13.74 4.31 4.95
CA LYS A 85 13.81 2.87 5.26
C LYS A 85 14.57 2.04 4.24
N GLY A 86 15.09 2.66 3.19
CA GLY A 86 15.74 1.98 2.06
C GLY A 86 14.74 1.27 1.14
N GLU A 87 15.26 0.64 0.10
CA GLU A 87 14.48 -0.18 -0.83
C GLU A 87 14.22 -1.60 -0.30
N GLU A 88 14.79 -1.95 0.85
CA GLU A 88 14.68 -3.27 1.44
C GLU A 88 13.25 -3.51 1.94
N VAL A 89 12.60 -4.52 1.36
CA VAL A 89 11.26 -4.91 1.73
C VAL A 89 11.34 -5.91 2.89
N ILE A 90 11.11 -5.44 4.12
CA ILE A 90 11.07 -6.27 5.35
C ILE A 90 9.87 -7.24 5.41
N SER A 91 9.08 -7.35 4.34
CA SER A 91 8.09 -8.41 4.23
C SER A 91 8.67 -9.60 3.47
N GLU A 92 9.02 -10.64 4.20
CA GLU A 92 8.97 -12.01 3.67
C GLU A 92 7.62 -12.18 2.98
N ARG A 93 7.60 -12.35 1.65
CA ARG A 93 6.33 -12.61 0.93
C ARG A 93 5.55 -13.80 1.52
N HIS A 94 6.19 -14.67 2.32
CA HIS A 94 5.59 -15.64 3.20
C HIS A 94 6.52 -15.96 4.38
N GLN A 95 6.16 -15.63 5.60
CA GLN A 95 6.37 -16.50 6.77
C GLN A 95 5.55 -15.96 7.94
N LYS A 96 4.87 -16.86 8.65
CA LYS A 96 4.05 -16.53 9.83
C LYS A 96 4.92 -16.26 11.06
N ASP A 97 6.23 -16.50 10.94
CA ASP A 97 7.17 -16.63 12.06
C ASP A 97 8.51 -15.91 11.79
N PHE A 98 8.47 -14.67 11.29
CA PHE A 98 9.69 -13.86 11.19
C PHE A 98 10.24 -13.55 12.60
N LYS A 99 11.34 -14.22 12.97
CA LYS A 99 12.19 -13.80 14.09
C LYS A 99 13.35 -12.99 13.54
N LYS A 100 13.37 -11.70 13.88
CA LYS A 100 14.51 -10.83 13.63
C LYS A 100 15.67 -11.28 14.52
N GLU A 101 16.67 -11.95 13.96
CA GLU A 101 17.97 -12.05 14.62
C GLU A 101 18.65 -10.69 14.52
N TYR A 102 18.81 -10.05 15.67
CA TYR A 102 19.72 -8.93 15.82
C TYR A 102 21.13 -9.52 15.87
N GLU A 103 21.99 -9.18 14.91
CA GLU A 103 23.43 -9.40 15.11
C GLU A 103 23.91 -8.38 16.14
N GLU A 104 24.16 -8.85 17.37
CA GLU A 104 24.96 -8.14 18.37
C GLU A 104 26.42 -8.13 17.90
N GLY A 105 26.79 -7.07 17.18
CA GLY A 105 28.19 -6.70 16.99
C GLY A 105 28.68 -5.96 18.23
N GLU A 106 29.26 -6.67 19.18
CA GLU A 106 30.12 -6.08 20.21
C GLU A 106 31.30 -5.35 19.57
N THR A 107 31.49 -4.07 19.88
CA THR A 107 32.83 -3.51 20.10
C THR A 107 32.72 -2.33 21.06
N GLU A 108 33.37 -2.48 22.21
CA GLU A 108 33.36 -1.57 23.35
C GLU A 108 34.13 -0.26 23.10
N SER A 109 33.59 0.80 23.72
CA SER A 109 34.26 1.89 24.45
C SER A 109 35.02 3.00 23.69
N THR A 110 34.48 4.22 23.76
CA THR A 110 35.13 5.36 24.44
C THR A 110 34.07 6.39 24.91
N SER A 111 34.15 6.73 26.19
CA SER A 111 33.40 7.72 26.98
C SER A 111 33.41 9.15 26.42
N ASN A 112 32.28 9.89 26.45
CA ASN A 112 31.90 10.82 27.55
C ASN A 112 30.71 11.75 27.17
N SER A 113 29.89 12.03 28.19
CA SER A 113 29.14 13.29 28.44
C SER A 113 27.78 13.57 27.78
N SER A 114 26.75 13.40 28.62
CA SER A 114 25.67 14.37 28.94
C SER A 114 24.54 14.69 27.95
N THR A 115 23.32 14.53 28.50
CA THR A 115 22.09 15.33 28.30
C THR A 115 21.29 15.18 27.00
N ALA A 116 20.18 14.44 27.05
CA ALA A 116 18.84 14.92 26.69
C ALA A 116 17.77 13.83 26.93
N GLU A 117 17.51 13.53 28.19
CA GLU A 117 16.22 12.99 28.64
C GLU A 117 15.17 14.11 28.47
N LYS A 118 14.32 14.01 27.43
CA LYS A 118 12.96 14.61 27.26
C LYS A 118 12.72 15.02 25.80
N PHE A 119 11.83 14.32 25.10
CA PHE A 119 10.73 14.91 24.33
C PHE A 119 9.74 13.78 23.97
N THR A 120 8.82 13.51 24.91
CA THR A 120 7.36 13.67 24.78
C THR A 120 6.63 12.43 24.27
N ASP A 121 6.20 11.65 25.24
CA ASP A 121 5.11 10.68 25.16
C ASP A 121 3.78 11.46 25.02
N VAL A 122 3.06 11.25 23.92
CA VAL A 122 1.77 11.93 23.64
C VAL A 122 0.66 10.87 23.72
N SER A 123 -0.15 10.93 24.76
CA SER A 123 -1.36 10.10 24.93
C SER A 123 -2.55 10.72 24.18
N PHE A 124 -3.12 9.95 23.25
CA PHE A 124 -4.36 10.31 22.53
C PHE A 124 -5.56 9.68 23.24
N ASP A 125 -6.16 10.42 24.15
CA ASP A 125 -7.45 10.06 24.78
C ASP A 125 -8.40 11.27 24.78
N ASP A 126 -8.50 11.99 23.65
CA ASP A 126 -9.61 12.91 23.34
C ASP A 126 -9.53 13.45 21.89
N ILE A 127 -9.98 12.66 20.90
CA ILE A 127 -10.51 13.17 19.62
C ILE A 127 -11.62 12.25 19.09
#